data_AF-R1ENA8-F1
#
_entry.id   AF-R1ENA8-F1
#
_cell.length_a   1.000
_cell.length_b   1.000
_cell.length_c   1.000
_cell.angle_alpha   90.00
_cell.angle_beta   90.00
_cell.angle_gamma   90.00
#
_symmetry.space_group_name_H-M   'P 1'
#
loop_
_entity.id
_entity.type
_entity.pdbx_description
1 polymer ?
#
loop_
_entity_poly.entity_id
_entity_poly.type
_entity_poly.pdbx_seq_one_letter_code
_entity_poly.pdbx_strand_id
1 'polypeptide(L)'
;WALEQLLTFANVSATVRTIVIRLKDGSLWVNGPQWPTGEFCKLLDELGPVRHVVLPCVALEHKAPIKAFTKRYPEASVWVAPGQYGPFGTVGLTASSAKMGYRVDGVFPVGAPKAGDALPHWADEFDMRTLYVDLPENAGPVAETAFLHKPTRTLVTTDAVVFVPAQPPPIFSTYFAPSDAADPDFWAKSVIQAVFLPLREDGAAPRSQPAARWPGYGAVQGRLLRAPILRAFADARAPAEVRSWVASIAEWPFDRVLTAHFASPIKATPAEFAGAFSYLDGELPDIRCEDWRLLDGLNKLIEDNQLGAP
;
A
#
# COMPACT_ATOMS: atom_id res chain seq x y z
N TRP A 1 6.27 -7.09 -14.21
CA TRP A 1 7.55 -6.90 -13.48
C TRP A 1 7.29 -6.13 -12.19
N ALA A 2 8.24 -6.18 -11.26
CA ALA A 2 8.20 -5.36 -10.05
C ALA A 2 9.59 -4.79 -9.75
N LEU A 3 9.63 -3.58 -9.21
CA LEU A 3 10.81 -3.02 -8.57
C LEU A 3 10.52 -2.92 -7.07
N GLU A 4 11.41 -3.42 -6.24
CA GLU A 4 11.31 -3.33 -4.80
C GLU A 4 12.37 -2.35 -4.27
N GLN A 5 11.97 -1.54 -3.30
CA GLN A 5 12.86 -0.74 -2.47
C GLN A 5 12.59 -1.04 -1.00
N LEU A 6 13.61 -0.87 -0.16
CA LEU A 6 13.42 -0.93 1.28
C LEU A 6 13.05 0.47 1.77
N LEU A 7 11.84 0.60 2.31
CA LEU A 7 11.45 1.78 3.06
C LEU A 7 11.96 1.64 4.48
N THR A 8 12.78 2.59 4.92
CA THR A 8 13.26 2.70 6.31
C THR A 8 12.88 4.07 6.85
N PHE A 9 12.02 4.11 7.87
CA PHE A 9 11.62 5.35 8.53
C PHE A 9 11.53 5.12 10.04
N ALA A 10 12.28 5.92 10.81
CA ALA A 10 12.45 5.71 12.25
C ALA A 10 12.85 4.25 12.55
N ASN A 11 11.98 3.50 13.22
CA ASN A 11 12.19 2.09 13.54
C ASN A 11 11.42 1.13 12.61
N VAL A 12 10.75 1.63 11.56
CA VAL A 12 9.97 0.83 10.62
C VAL A 12 10.84 0.46 9.44
N SER A 13 10.78 -0.82 9.05
CA SER A 13 11.40 -1.30 7.82
C SER A 13 10.46 -2.24 7.09
N ALA A 14 10.10 -1.87 5.87
CA ALA A 14 9.19 -2.65 5.03
C ALA A 14 9.64 -2.54 3.57
N THR A 15 9.37 -3.58 2.79
CA THR A 15 9.51 -3.48 1.34
C THR A 15 8.42 -2.56 0.81
N VAL A 16 8.72 -1.71 -0.16
CA VAL A 16 7.73 -0.99 -0.97
C VAL A 16 7.97 -1.36 -2.43
N ARG A 17 6.90 -1.50 -3.21
CA ARG A 17 6.98 -2.11 -4.55
C ARG A 17 6.26 -1.30 -5.60
N THR A 18 6.97 -1.02 -6.69
CA THR A 18 6.36 -0.59 -7.96
C THR A 18 5.96 -1.81 -8.77
N ILE A 19 4.74 -1.81 -9.29
CA ILE A 19 4.23 -2.86 -10.17
C ILE A 19 4.20 -2.32 -11.60
N VAL A 20 4.78 -3.07 -12.53
CA VAL A 20 4.86 -2.71 -13.95
C VAL A 20 4.19 -3.77 -14.79
N ILE A 21 3.16 -3.37 -15.53
CA ILE A 21 2.44 -4.21 -16.49
C ILE A 21 2.65 -3.61 -17.89
N ARG A 22 3.01 -4.46 -18.85
CA ARG A 22 3.03 -4.06 -20.26
C ARG A 22 1.64 -4.28 -20.85
N LEU A 23 1.07 -3.22 -21.41
CA LEU A 23 -0.25 -3.21 -22.04
C LEU A 23 -0.20 -3.79 -23.45
N LYS A 24 -1.36 -4.05 -24.07
CA LYS A 24 -1.46 -4.59 -25.44
C LYS A 24 -0.80 -3.71 -26.49
N ASP A 25 -0.80 -2.40 -26.29
CA ASP A 25 -0.17 -1.43 -27.19
C ASP A 25 1.37 -1.36 -27.03
N GLY A 26 1.93 -2.17 -26.13
CA GLY A 26 3.36 -2.24 -25.83
C GLY A 26 3.84 -1.20 -24.80
N SER A 27 2.98 -0.28 -24.36
CA SER A 27 3.32 0.70 -23.35
C SER A 27 3.35 0.11 -21.94
N LEU A 28 4.03 0.80 -21.02
CA LEU A 28 4.10 0.40 -19.62
C LEU A 28 3.11 1.18 -18.77
N TRP A 29 2.32 0.42 -18.02
CA TRP A 29 1.52 0.85 -16.88
C TRP A 29 2.32 0.63 -15.60
N VAL A 30 2.58 1.72 -14.89
CA VAL A 30 3.46 1.77 -13.72
C VAL A 30 2.66 2.23 -12.50
N ASN A 31 2.41 1.32 -11.57
CA ASN A 31 1.63 1.55 -10.37
C ASN A 31 2.51 1.70 -9.13
N GLY A 32 2.29 2.77 -8.37
CA GLY A 32 3.09 3.13 -7.20
C GLY A 32 4.58 3.26 -7.52
N PRO A 33 4.99 4.08 -8.51
CA PRO A 33 6.39 4.22 -8.86
C PRO A 33 7.22 4.73 -7.69
N GLN A 34 8.38 4.13 -7.48
CA GLN A 34 9.38 4.60 -6.53
C GLN A 34 10.24 5.73 -7.12
N TRP A 35 11.19 6.26 -6.34
CA TRP A 35 12.07 7.34 -6.77
C TRP A 35 12.82 6.95 -8.06
N PRO A 36 12.82 7.81 -9.11
CA PRO A 36 13.35 7.48 -10.43
C PRO A 36 14.88 7.52 -10.46
N THR A 37 15.55 6.57 -9.79
CA THR A 37 17.01 6.42 -9.92
C THR A 37 17.40 6.09 -11.35
N GLY A 38 18.66 6.34 -11.73
CA GLY A 38 19.14 6.05 -13.07
C GLY A 38 19.00 4.58 -13.44
N GLU A 39 19.31 3.68 -12.50
CA GLU A 39 19.20 2.23 -12.65
C GLU A 39 17.75 1.79 -12.84
N PHE A 40 16.83 2.30 -12.01
CA PHE A 40 15.41 1.99 -12.14
C PHE A 40 14.87 2.46 -13.49
N CYS A 41 15.21 3.68 -13.91
CA CYS A 41 14.72 4.21 -15.16
C CYS A 41 15.28 3.47 -16.37
N LYS A 42 16.57 3.09 -16.32
CA LYS A 42 17.18 2.26 -17.37
C LYS A 42 16.44 0.92 -17.52
N LEU A 43 16.14 0.25 -16.41
CA LEU A 43 15.38 -1.00 -16.42
C LEU A 43 13.97 -0.82 -17.01
N LEU A 44 13.29 0.28 -16.68
CA LEU A 44 11.99 0.60 -17.26
C LEU A 44 12.08 0.86 -18.78
N ASP A 45 13.04 1.67 -19.20
CA ASP A 45 13.23 2.03 -20.61
C ASP A 45 13.55 0.79 -21.47
N GLU A 46 14.28 -0.18 -20.93
CA GLU A 46 14.54 -1.49 -21.57
C GLU A 46 13.27 -2.35 -21.70
N LEU A 47 12.29 -2.17 -20.81
CA LEU A 47 11.00 -2.88 -20.86
C LEU A 47 10.01 -2.26 -21.84
N GLY A 48 10.09 -0.95 -22.12
CA GLY A 48 9.20 -0.26 -23.04
C GLY A 48 8.85 1.16 -22.62
N PRO A 49 8.04 1.89 -23.43
CA PRO A 49 7.72 3.28 -23.14
C PRO A 49 6.77 3.39 -21.96
N VAL A 50 7.19 4.10 -20.91
CA VAL A 50 6.32 4.49 -19.78
C VAL A 50 5.29 5.49 -20.27
N ARG A 51 4.01 5.08 -20.32
CA ARG A 51 2.89 5.94 -20.76
C ARG A 51 1.85 6.16 -19.68
N HIS A 52 1.81 5.32 -18.65
CA HIS A 52 0.78 5.41 -17.62
C HIS A 52 1.38 5.29 -16.23
N VAL A 53 1.18 6.32 -15.42
CA VAL A 53 1.58 6.37 -14.01
C VAL A 53 0.31 6.37 -13.16
N VAL A 54 0.30 5.50 -12.15
CA VAL A 54 -0.81 5.36 -11.21
C VAL A 54 -0.32 5.62 -9.79
N LEU A 55 -0.98 6.56 -9.10
CA LEU A 55 -0.91 6.73 -7.65
C LEU A 55 -2.15 6.07 -7.04
N PRO A 56 -2.06 4.83 -6.52
CA PRO A 56 -3.22 4.01 -6.22
C PRO A 56 -3.87 4.30 -4.86
N CYS A 57 -3.22 5.06 -3.99
CA CYS A 57 -3.68 5.33 -2.63
C CYS A 57 -3.25 6.72 -2.15
N VAL A 58 -3.63 7.07 -0.92
CA VAL A 58 -3.28 8.35 -0.28
C VAL A 58 -2.07 8.27 0.65
N ALA A 59 -1.61 7.05 0.96
CA ALA A 59 -0.48 6.81 1.86
C ALA A 59 0.82 7.49 1.35
N LEU A 60 1.53 8.11 2.29
CA LEU A 60 2.56 9.12 2.06
C LEU A 60 3.74 8.57 1.24
N GLU A 61 4.18 7.37 1.58
CA GLU A 61 5.31 6.65 0.99
C GLU A 61 5.09 6.32 -0.50
N HIS A 62 3.85 6.12 -0.92
CA HIS A 62 3.50 5.87 -2.32
C HIS A 62 3.35 7.16 -3.13
N LYS A 63 3.10 8.29 -2.44
CA LYS A 63 2.87 9.61 -3.03
C LYS A 63 4.15 10.42 -3.23
N ALA A 64 5.05 10.38 -2.25
CA ALA A 64 6.29 11.15 -2.23
C ALA A 64 7.16 11.03 -3.52
N PRO A 65 7.34 9.84 -4.13
CA PRO A 65 8.15 9.72 -5.36
C PRO A 65 7.49 10.27 -6.63
N ILE A 66 6.17 10.40 -6.66
CA ILE A 66 5.41 10.60 -7.90
C ILE A 66 5.88 11.83 -8.67
N LYS A 67 6.06 12.97 -7.98
CA LYS A 67 6.48 14.22 -8.63
C LYS A 67 7.81 14.09 -9.36
N ALA A 68 8.79 13.44 -8.74
CA ALA A 68 10.10 13.21 -9.36
C ALA A 68 9.97 12.23 -10.53
N PHE A 69 9.18 11.16 -10.34
CA PHE A 69 8.96 10.14 -11.36
C PHE A 69 8.29 10.70 -12.61
N THR A 70 7.24 11.51 -12.46
CA THR A 70 6.54 12.14 -13.60
C THR A 70 7.41 13.17 -14.32
N LYS A 71 8.39 13.79 -13.63
CA LYS A 71 9.37 14.66 -14.29
C LYS A 71 10.29 13.86 -15.23
N ARG A 72 10.61 12.61 -14.89
CA ARG A 72 11.42 11.71 -15.73
C ARG A 72 10.65 11.15 -16.92
N TYR A 73 9.33 11.02 -16.80
CA TYR A 73 8.44 10.53 -17.84
C TYR A 73 7.30 11.53 -18.11
N PRO A 74 7.61 12.72 -18.67
CA PRO A 74 6.65 13.83 -18.79
C PRO A 74 5.46 13.52 -19.72
N GLU A 75 5.64 12.56 -20.63
CA GLU A 75 4.62 12.11 -21.58
C GLU A 75 3.65 11.08 -20.99
N ALA A 76 3.88 10.60 -19.76
CA ALA A 76 2.98 9.64 -19.14
C ALA A 76 1.71 10.32 -18.62
N SER A 77 0.56 9.71 -18.87
CA SER A 77 -0.69 10.10 -18.21
C SER A 77 -0.64 9.73 -16.73
N VAL A 78 -1.09 10.61 -15.84
CA VAL A 78 -1.07 10.40 -14.39
C VAL A 78 -2.49 10.28 -13.86
N TRP A 79 -2.82 9.11 -13.32
CA TRP A 79 -4.11 8.85 -12.67
C TRP A 79 -3.90 8.59 -11.18
N VAL A 80 -4.75 9.16 -10.35
CA VAL A 80 -4.59 9.11 -8.89
C VAL A 80 -5.87 8.64 -8.20
N ALA A 81 -5.72 7.96 -7.07
CA ALA A 81 -6.83 7.74 -6.14
C ALA A 81 -7.35 9.10 -5.61
N PRO A 82 -8.67 9.22 -5.36
CA PRO A 82 -9.28 10.44 -4.87
C PRO A 82 -8.79 10.78 -3.44
N GLY A 83 -8.98 12.04 -3.04
CA GLY A 83 -8.72 12.45 -1.65
C GLY A 83 -7.23 12.56 -1.32
N GLN A 84 -6.38 12.93 -2.28
CA GLN A 84 -4.98 13.22 -1.96
C GLN A 84 -4.91 14.41 -0.99
N TYR A 85 -4.10 14.30 0.06
CA TYR A 85 -3.89 15.37 1.05
C TYR A 85 -2.46 15.38 1.59
N GLY A 86 -2.11 16.40 2.39
CA GLY A 86 -0.79 16.53 3.03
C GLY A 86 0.27 17.26 2.22
N PRO A 87 1.57 17.06 2.53
CA PRO A 87 2.62 18.00 2.15
C PRO A 87 3.02 17.87 0.67
N PHE A 88 2.62 16.77 0.01
CA PHE A 88 2.86 16.53 -1.41
C PHE A 88 1.66 16.92 -2.29
N GLY A 89 0.73 17.71 -1.75
CA GLY A 89 -0.36 18.33 -2.49
C GLY A 89 -1.74 17.72 -2.22
N THR A 90 -2.77 18.31 -2.82
CA THR A 90 -4.16 17.89 -2.61
C THR A 90 -4.89 17.55 -3.90
N VAL A 91 -5.86 16.63 -3.83
CA VAL A 91 -6.81 16.31 -4.92
C VAL A 91 -8.11 15.84 -4.27
N GLY A 92 -9.23 16.42 -4.65
CA GLY A 92 -10.56 15.95 -4.28
C GLY A 92 -11.01 14.75 -5.12
N LEU A 93 -12.25 14.78 -5.60
CA LEU A 93 -12.85 13.70 -6.41
C LEU A 93 -12.64 13.86 -7.92
N THR A 94 -12.10 15.00 -8.37
CA THR A 94 -11.92 15.31 -9.79
C THR A 94 -10.54 15.89 -10.06
N ALA A 95 -10.00 15.65 -11.27
CA ALA A 95 -8.67 16.16 -11.65
C ALA A 95 -8.57 17.69 -11.62
N SER A 96 -9.67 18.41 -11.85
CA SER A 96 -9.72 19.88 -11.79
C SER A 96 -9.42 20.45 -10.39
N SER A 97 -9.53 19.63 -9.34
CA SER A 97 -9.21 20.03 -7.97
C SER A 97 -7.74 19.84 -7.61
N ALA A 98 -6.92 19.28 -8.50
CA ALA A 98 -5.56 18.87 -8.19
C ALA A 98 -4.59 20.03 -7.95
N LYS A 99 -3.82 19.93 -6.87
CA LYS A 99 -2.73 20.82 -6.45
C LYS A 99 -1.50 20.00 -6.03
N MET A 100 -0.99 19.16 -6.93
CA MET A 100 0.06 18.16 -6.64
C MET A 100 1.48 18.57 -7.06
N GLY A 101 1.63 19.71 -7.75
CA GLY A 101 2.92 20.15 -8.31
C GLY A 101 3.40 19.32 -9.51
N TYR A 102 2.51 18.52 -10.08
CA TYR A 102 2.63 17.80 -11.35
C TYR A 102 1.24 17.67 -12.00
N ARG A 103 1.20 17.30 -13.29
CA ARG A 103 -0.06 17.10 -14.03
C ARG A 103 -0.81 15.88 -13.48
N VAL A 104 -2.09 16.05 -13.17
CA VAL A 104 -3.02 14.95 -12.87
C VAL A 104 -4.02 14.90 -14.02
N ASP A 105 -3.97 13.82 -14.80
CA ASP A 105 -4.81 13.64 -15.98
C ASP A 105 -6.19 13.04 -15.63
N GLY A 106 -6.28 12.34 -14.49
CA GLY A 106 -7.53 11.77 -14.01
C GLY A 106 -7.52 11.38 -12.53
N VAL A 107 -8.72 11.24 -11.98
CA VAL A 107 -8.97 10.71 -10.63
C VAL A 107 -9.89 9.51 -10.79
N PHE A 108 -9.57 8.39 -10.14
CA PHE A 108 -10.42 7.20 -10.23
C PHE A 108 -11.79 7.45 -9.57
N PRO A 109 -12.90 7.03 -10.20
CA PRO A 109 -14.22 7.17 -9.62
C PRO A 109 -14.35 6.30 -8.36
N VAL A 110 -15.13 6.77 -7.39
CA VAL A 110 -15.40 6.05 -6.14
C VAL A 110 -16.28 4.82 -6.42
N GLY A 111 -15.89 3.67 -5.90
CA GLY A 111 -16.54 2.39 -6.15
C GLY A 111 -16.18 1.80 -7.52
N ALA A 112 -17.13 1.09 -8.13
CA ALA A 112 -17.01 0.62 -9.51
C ALA A 112 -17.29 1.77 -10.49
N PRO A 113 -16.54 1.87 -11.61
CA PRO A 113 -16.87 2.79 -12.69
C PRO A 113 -18.32 2.67 -13.17
N LYS A 114 -18.95 3.82 -13.42
CA LYS A 114 -20.33 3.95 -13.91
C LYS A 114 -20.34 4.59 -15.30
N ALA A 115 -21.47 4.46 -15.99
CA ALA A 115 -21.67 5.13 -17.27
C ALA A 115 -21.52 6.65 -17.12
N GLY A 116 -20.65 7.26 -17.92
CA GLY A 116 -20.35 8.69 -17.88
C GLY A 116 -19.10 9.05 -17.05
N ASP A 117 -18.52 8.12 -16.30
CA ASP A 117 -17.24 8.36 -15.63
C ASP A 117 -16.12 8.54 -16.65
N ALA A 118 -15.23 9.50 -16.38
CA ALA A 118 -13.97 9.60 -17.11
C ALA A 118 -13.06 8.45 -16.70
N LEU A 119 -12.58 7.69 -17.68
CA LEU A 119 -11.70 6.54 -17.46
C LEU A 119 -10.40 6.67 -18.28
N PRO A 120 -9.29 6.09 -17.80
CA PRO A 120 -8.07 6.07 -18.57
C PRO A 120 -8.23 5.22 -19.83
N HIS A 121 -7.49 5.55 -20.89
CA HIS A 121 -7.52 4.80 -22.15
C HIS A 121 -7.21 3.31 -22.02
N TRP A 122 -6.48 2.92 -20.98
CA TRP A 122 -6.12 1.53 -20.67
C TRP A 122 -7.18 0.79 -19.83
N ALA A 123 -8.31 1.43 -19.48
CA ALA A 123 -9.37 0.83 -18.67
C ALA A 123 -9.95 -0.45 -19.31
N ASP A 124 -9.88 -0.63 -20.62
CA ASP A 124 -10.35 -1.86 -21.26
C ASP A 124 -9.55 -3.11 -20.86
N GLU A 125 -8.35 -2.97 -20.29
CA GLU A 125 -7.54 -4.08 -19.79
C GLU A 125 -7.72 -4.33 -18.29
N PHE A 126 -8.40 -3.42 -17.57
CA PHE A 126 -8.55 -3.48 -16.13
C PHE A 126 -9.99 -3.29 -15.65
N ASP A 127 -10.41 -4.03 -14.63
CA ASP A 127 -11.53 -3.59 -13.80
C ASP A 127 -11.01 -2.82 -12.58
N MET A 128 -11.79 -1.88 -12.07
CA MET A 128 -11.37 -0.99 -10.97
C MET A 128 -12.43 -0.96 -9.87
N ARG A 129 -11.98 -0.90 -8.61
CA ARG A 129 -12.81 -0.61 -7.43
C ARG A 129 -12.05 0.34 -6.53
N THR A 130 -12.59 1.53 -6.32
CA THR A 130 -11.96 2.54 -5.47
C THR A 130 -12.67 2.63 -4.14
N LEU A 131 -11.97 2.32 -3.05
CA LEU A 131 -12.36 2.73 -1.72
C LEU A 131 -12.07 4.22 -1.60
N TYR A 132 -13.05 4.99 -1.11
CA TYR A 132 -12.85 6.35 -0.67
C TYR A 132 -13.77 6.62 0.52
N VAL A 133 -13.18 7.09 1.61
CA VAL A 133 -13.91 7.54 2.79
C VAL A 133 -13.25 8.83 3.25
N ASP A 134 -14.05 9.88 3.40
CA ASP A 134 -13.60 11.08 4.08
C ASP A 134 -13.81 10.88 5.59
N LEU A 135 -12.74 10.56 6.31
CA LEU A 135 -12.84 10.30 7.74
C LEU A 135 -13.00 11.63 8.49
N PRO A 136 -13.86 11.67 9.53
CA PRO A 136 -14.03 12.88 10.32
C PRO A 136 -12.74 13.25 11.08
N GLU A 137 -12.67 14.51 11.51
CA GLU A 137 -11.58 15.06 12.33
C GLU A 137 -10.21 15.05 11.61
N ASN A 138 -9.11 14.83 12.35
CA ASN A 138 -7.74 15.01 11.86
C ASN A 138 -7.17 13.77 11.13
N ALA A 139 -7.98 12.75 10.85
CA ALA A 139 -7.50 11.52 10.21
C ALA A 139 -7.25 11.69 8.71
N GLY A 140 -8.00 12.59 8.06
CA GLY A 140 -7.97 12.78 6.60
C GLY A 140 -8.62 11.62 5.84
N PRO A 141 -8.78 11.77 4.51
CA PRO A 141 -9.41 10.75 3.68
C PRO A 141 -8.58 9.47 3.62
N VAL A 142 -9.26 8.33 3.53
CA VAL A 142 -8.66 7.03 3.18
C VAL A 142 -9.13 6.68 1.78
N ALA A 143 -8.18 6.41 0.88
CA ALA A 143 -8.51 5.89 -0.43
C ALA A 143 -7.49 4.88 -0.93
N GLU A 144 -8.00 3.86 -1.63
CA GLU A 144 -7.21 2.88 -2.37
C GLU A 144 -8.00 2.40 -3.59
N THR A 145 -7.36 2.38 -4.76
CA THR A 145 -7.92 1.80 -5.98
C THR A 145 -7.32 0.42 -6.20
N ALA A 146 -8.16 -0.61 -6.15
CA ALA A 146 -7.81 -1.97 -6.55
C ALA A 146 -8.06 -2.15 -8.06
N PHE A 147 -7.17 -2.89 -8.72
CA PHE A 147 -7.26 -3.17 -10.15
C PHE A 147 -7.26 -4.67 -10.42
N LEU A 148 -8.18 -5.17 -11.23
CA LEU A 148 -8.06 -6.50 -11.83
C LEU A 148 -7.46 -6.37 -13.22
N HIS A 149 -6.22 -6.83 -13.42
CA HIS A 149 -5.69 -7.01 -14.77
C HIS A 149 -6.34 -8.23 -15.41
N LYS A 150 -7.32 -8.00 -16.31
CA LYS A 150 -8.17 -9.04 -16.89
C LYS A 150 -7.38 -10.12 -17.64
N PRO A 151 -6.39 -9.79 -18.50
CA PRO A 151 -5.65 -10.79 -19.27
C PRO A 151 -4.92 -11.82 -18.42
N THR A 152 -4.42 -11.42 -17.24
CA THR A 152 -3.60 -12.30 -16.38
C THR A 152 -4.34 -12.77 -15.13
N ARG A 153 -5.60 -12.38 -14.95
CA ARG A 153 -6.42 -12.67 -13.76
C ARG A 153 -5.68 -12.27 -12.46
N THR A 154 -5.07 -11.09 -12.49
CA THR A 154 -4.23 -10.60 -11.38
C THR A 154 -4.93 -9.43 -10.70
N LEU A 155 -5.20 -9.56 -9.40
CA LEU A 155 -5.57 -8.45 -8.54
C LEU A 155 -4.30 -7.66 -8.19
N VAL A 156 -4.35 -6.35 -8.39
CA VAL A 156 -3.32 -5.40 -7.99
C VAL A 156 -3.92 -4.50 -6.91
N THR A 157 -3.37 -4.63 -5.72
CA THR A 157 -3.64 -3.80 -4.56
C THR A 157 -2.36 -3.12 -4.11
N THR A 158 -2.50 -2.10 -3.27
CA THR A 158 -1.36 -1.41 -2.65
C THR A 158 -1.21 -1.93 -1.23
N ASP A 159 -2.11 -1.51 -0.33
CA ASP A 159 -2.05 -1.80 1.10
C ASP A 159 -3.28 -2.59 1.58
N ALA A 160 -4.22 -2.91 0.68
CA ALA A 160 -5.42 -3.70 0.96
C ALA A 160 -5.09 -4.97 1.76
N VAL A 161 -4.09 -5.72 1.31
CA VAL A 161 -3.64 -6.95 1.95
C VAL A 161 -2.13 -7.06 1.87
N VAL A 162 -1.55 -7.77 2.82
CA VAL A 162 -0.14 -8.16 2.84
C VAL A 162 0.00 -9.65 3.08
N PHE A 163 1.10 -10.24 2.61
CA PHE A 163 1.49 -11.59 3.00
C PHE A 163 2.84 -11.55 3.72
N VAL A 164 2.85 -11.88 5.00
CA VAL A 164 4.07 -11.85 5.82
C VAL A 164 4.88 -13.13 5.59
N PRO A 165 6.04 -13.10 4.90
CA PRO A 165 6.84 -14.30 4.70
C PRO A 165 7.47 -14.78 6.02
N ALA A 166 7.88 -16.05 6.04
CA ALA A 166 8.51 -16.62 7.23
C ALA A 166 9.93 -16.09 7.50
N GLN A 167 10.57 -15.51 6.48
CA GLN A 167 11.93 -14.99 6.52
C GLN A 167 11.97 -13.60 5.88
N PRO A 168 12.92 -12.72 6.26
CA PRO A 168 13.06 -11.41 5.65
C PRO A 168 13.35 -11.56 4.14
N PRO A 169 12.68 -10.78 3.28
CA PRO A 169 13.01 -10.76 1.86
C PRO A 169 14.48 -10.35 1.63
N PRO A 170 15.14 -10.82 0.56
CA PRO A 170 16.55 -10.52 0.29
C PRO A 170 16.90 -9.02 0.31
N ILE A 171 15.95 -8.15 -0.03
CA ILE A 171 16.17 -6.69 -0.02
C ILE A 171 16.56 -6.13 1.36
N PHE A 172 16.23 -6.81 2.47
CA PHE A 172 16.67 -6.36 3.78
C PHE A 172 18.20 -6.38 3.93
N SER A 173 18.92 -7.23 3.17
CA SER A 173 20.39 -7.26 3.20
C SER A 173 21.04 -6.08 2.47
N THR A 174 20.26 -5.21 1.80
CA THR A 174 20.82 -3.99 1.18
C THR A 174 21.02 -2.86 2.18
N TYR A 175 20.46 -2.99 3.39
CA TYR A 175 20.52 -1.96 4.44
C TYR A 175 21.04 -2.52 5.76
N PHE A 176 20.58 -3.72 6.15
CA PHE A 176 20.97 -4.35 7.41
C PHE A 176 22.23 -5.22 7.24
N ALA A 177 23.11 -5.20 8.23
CA ALA A 177 24.28 -6.06 8.22
C ALA A 177 23.86 -7.52 8.34
N PRO A 178 24.63 -8.48 7.78
CA PRO A 178 24.34 -9.90 7.95
C PRO A 178 24.23 -10.33 9.42
N SER A 179 24.95 -9.68 10.33
CA SER A 179 24.85 -9.91 11.77
C SER A 179 23.49 -9.50 12.34
N ASP A 180 22.90 -8.42 11.84
CA ASP A 180 21.58 -7.95 12.28
C ASP A 180 20.49 -8.88 11.76
N ALA A 181 20.57 -9.25 10.47
CA ALA A 181 19.61 -10.14 9.84
C ALA A 181 19.69 -11.58 10.39
N ALA A 182 20.82 -11.97 10.97
CA ALA A 182 21.00 -13.26 11.66
C ALA A 182 20.44 -13.28 13.08
N ASP A 183 20.08 -12.12 13.66
CA ASP A 183 19.45 -12.06 14.97
C ASP A 183 18.05 -12.73 14.90
N PRO A 184 17.77 -13.74 15.73
CA PRO A 184 16.46 -14.42 15.72
C PRO A 184 15.26 -13.49 15.91
N ASP A 185 15.45 -12.35 16.58
CA ASP A 185 14.40 -11.36 16.79
C ASP A 185 14.15 -10.45 15.58
N PHE A 186 15.14 -10.32 14.70
CA PHE A 186 15.16 -9.30 13.65
C PHE A 186 13.87 -9.27 12.84
N TRP A 187 13.51 -10.43 12.27
CA TRP A 187 12.38 -10.47 11.35
C TRP A 187 11.03 -10.29 12.05
N ALA A 188 10.83 -10.95 13.18
CA ALA A 188 9.60 -10.81 13.96
C ALA A 188 9.39 -9.37 14.42
N LYS A 189 10.46 -8.73 14.91
CA LYS A 189 10.47 -7.32 15.28
C LYS A 189 10.11 -6.42 14.10
N SER A 190 10.79 -6.57 12.96
CA SER A 190 10.54 -5.77 11.75
C SER A 190 9.09 -5.90 11.26
N VAL A 191 8.52 -7.10 11.28
CA VAL A 191 7.12 -7.35 10.90
C VAL A 191 6.17 -6.62 11.83
N ILE A 192 6.31 -6.78 13.14
CA ILE A 192 5.39 -6.16 14.12
C ILE A 192 5.51 -4.63 14.09
N GLN A 193 6.73 -4.10 13.93
CA GLN A 193 6.97 -2.68 13.66
C GLN A 193 6.14 -2.18 12.48
N ALA A 194 6.19 -2.89 11.35
CA ALA A 194 5.55 -2.45 10.13
C ALA A 194 4.01 -2.58 10.16
N VAL A 195 3.45 -3.59 10.84
CA VAL A 195 2.01 -3.87 10.73
C VAL A 195 1.17 -3.45 11.94
N PHE A 196 1.76 -3.14 13.10
CA PHE A 196 1.03 -2.74 14.31
C PHE A 196 1.27 -1.30 14.79
N LEU A 197 2.49 -0.75 14.66
CA LEU A 197 2.84 0.60 15.14
C LEU A 197 2.19 0.92 16.52
N PRO A 198 2.31 0.04 17.54
CA PRO A 198 3.54 -0.04 18.32
C PRO A 198 4.17 -1.43 18.45
N LEU A 199 5.47 -1.43 18.73
CA LEU A 199 6.18 -2.62 19.19
C LEU A 199 5.64 -3.02 20.54
N ARG A 200 5.00 -4.19 20.59
CA ARG A 200 4.73 -4.90 21.84
C ARG A 200 5.81 -5.97 21.97
N GLU A 201 6.58 -5.90 23.04
CA GLU A 201 7.63 -6.86 23.37
C GLU A 201 7.35 -7.49 24.74
N ASP A 202 7.49 -8.80 24.84
CA ASP A 202 7.60 -9.50 26.12
C ASP A 202 9.09 -9.74 26.43
N GLY A 203 9.67 -8.84 27.22
CA GLY A 203 11.09 -8.89 27.59
C GLY A 203 11.48 -10.11 28.43
N ALA A 204 10.52 -10.85 29.00
CA ALA A 204 10.79 -12.09 29.73
C ALA A 204 11.00 -13.30 28.79
N ALA A 205 10.54 -13.21 27.54
CA ALA A 205 10.67 -14.30 26.58
C ALA A 205 12.10 -14.39 26.02
N PRO A 206 12.67 -15.61 25.88
CA PRO A 206 13.99 -15.80 25.28
C PRO A 206 14.04 -15.31 23.82
N ARG A 207 15.17 -14.74 23.40
CA ARG A 207 15.40 -14.33 21.99
C ARG A 207 15.27 -15.50 21.00
N SER A 208 15.52 -16.73 21.45
CA SER A 208 15.33 -17.94 20.65
C SER A 208 13.86 -18.31 20.42
N GLN A 209 12.91 -17.55 20.98
CA GLN A 209 11.46 -17.77 20.82
C GLN A 209 10.77 -16.47 20.33
N PRO A 210 10.99 -16.05 19.06
CA PRO A 210 10.50 -14.76 18.57
C PRO A 210 8.99 -14.61 18.62
N ALA A 211 8.23 -15.70 18.43
CA ALA A 211 6.76 -15.67 18.51
C ALA A 211 6.22 -15.43 19.93
N ALA A 212 6.98 -15.81 20.97
CA ALA A 212 6.64 -15.51 22.36
C ALA A 212 7.07 -14.09 22.73
N ARG A 213 8.24 -13.66 22.24
CA ARG A 213 8.81 -12.33 22.50
C ARG A 213 8.07 -11.20 21.80
N TRP A 214 7.52 -11.46 20.62
CA TRP A 214 6.76 -10.49 19.82
C TRP A 214 5.30 -10.93 19.70
N PRO A 215 4.44 -10.59 20.68
CA PRO A 215 3.04 -10.95 20.66
C PRO A 215 2.36 -10.56 19.34
N GLY A 216 1.64 -11.52 18.76
CA GLY A 216 0.97 -11.36 17.46
C GLY A 216 1.78 -11.81 16.26
N TYR A 217 3.10 -11.99 16.36
CA TYR A 217 3.92 -12.41 15.21
C TYR A 217 3.50 -13.76 14.64
N GLY A 218 3.31 -14.77 15.50
CA GLY A 218 2.82 -16.09 15.08
C GLY A 218 1.41 -16.05 14.49
N ALA A 219 0.62 -15.01 14.76
CA ALA A 219 -0.73 -14.84 14.20
C ALA A 219 -0.73 -14.22 12.80
N VAL A 220 0.35 -13.55 12.40
CA VAL A 220 0.47 -12.86 11.09
C VAL A 220 1.41 -13.57 10.11
N GLN A 221 2.40 -14.30 10.61
CA GLN A 221 3.39 -14.99 9.77
C GLN A 221 2.74 -16.06 8.87
N GLY A 222 3.14 -16.08 7.60
CA GLY A 222 2.71 -17.06 6.60
C GLY A 222 1.26 -16.91 6.16
N ARG A 223 0.64 -15.74 6.37
CA ARG A 223 -0.79 -15.50 6.11
C ARG A 223 -1.01 -14.28 5.24
N LEU A 224 -2.04 -14.36 4.40
CA LEU A 224 -2.65 -13.21 3.74
C LEU A 224 -3.57 -12.51 4.74
N LEU A 225 -3.36 -11.21 4.97
CA LEU A 225 -4.11 -10.45 5.96
C LEU A 225 -4.19 -8.96 5.61
N ARG A 226 -5.23 -8.29 6.08
CA ARG A 226 -5.23 -6.82 6.20
C ARG A 226 -4.30 -6.44 7.34
N ALA A 227 -3.33 -5.55 7.08
CA ALA A 227 -2.41 -5.07 8.10
C ALA A 227 -3.18 -4.49 9.30
N PRO A 228 -2.89 -4.92 10.55
CA PRO A 228 -3.63 -4.46 11.74
C PRO A 228 -3.70 -2.95 11.93
N ILE A 229 -2.66 -2.21 11.55
CA ILE A 229 -2.69 -0.74 11.58
C ILE A 229 -3.84 -0.16 10.75
N LEU A 230 -4.13 -0.74 9.58
CA LEU A 230 -5.21 -0.28 8.71
C LEU A 230 -6.59 -0.65 9.27
N ARG A 231 -6.65 -1.73 10.07
CA ARG A 231 -7.86 -2.06 10.83
C ARG A 231 -8.18 -1.01 11.87
N ALA A 232 -7.16 -0.57 12.60
CA ALA A 232 -7.29 0.44 13.65
C ALA A 232 -7.55 1.85 13.08
N PHE A 233 -7.11 2.13 11.84
CA PHE A 233 -7.33 3.43 11.18
C PHE A 233 -8.59 3.47 10.32
N ALA A 234 -8.57 2.80 9.17
CA ALA A 234 -9.59 2.93 8.15
C ALA A 234 -10.81 2.09 8.51
N ASP A 235 -10.58 0.80 8.77
CA ASP A 235 -11.67 -0.16 8.82
C ASP A 235 -12.55 0.02 10.05
N ALA A 236 -11.99 0.46 11.17
CA ALA A 236 -12.75 0.76 12.38
C ALA A 236 -13.68 1.97 12.26
N ARG A 237 -13.31 2.94 11.42
CA ARG A 237 -14.08 4.18 11.23
C ARG A 237 -15.07 4.08 10.08
N ALA A 238 -14.84 3.17 9.13
CA ALA A 238 -15.69 2.98 7.96
C ALA A 238 -15.89 1.49 7.60
N PRO A 239 -16.37 0.66 8.54
CA PRO A 239 -16.46 -0.78 8.34
C PRO A 239 -17.45 -1.19 7.25
N ALA A 240 -18.51 -0.41 7.03
CA ALA A 240 -19.51 -0.69 6.00
C ALA A 240 -18.95 -0.45 4.60
N GLU A 241 -18.22 0.65 4.42
CA GLU A 241 -17.58 1.06 3.18
C GLU A 241 -16.48 0.08 2.79
N VAL A 242 -15.63 -0.31 3.74
CA VAL A 242 -14.58 -1.32 3.51
C VAL A 242 -15.20 -2.67 3.16
N ARG A 243 -16.24 -3.11 3.87
CA ARG A 243 -16.93 -4.38 3.57
C ARG A 243 -17.53 -4.37 2.16
N SER A 244 -18.21 -3.30 1.79
CA SER A 244 -18.79 -3.14 0.45
C SER A 244 -17.71 -3.19 -0.63
N TRP A 245 -16.60 -2.48 -0.42
CA TRP A 245 -15.46 -2.49 -1.34
C TRP A 245 -14.84 -3.89 -1.49
N VAL A 246 -14.57 -4.58 -0.37
CA VAL A 246 -14.03 -5.96 -0.38
C VAL A 246 -14.97 -6.93 -1.08
N ALA A 247 -16.27 -6.87 -0.78
CA ALA A 247 -17.28 -7.70 -1.44
C ALA A 247 -17.27 -7.49 -2.96
N SER A 248 -17.20 -6.22 -3.40
CA SER A 248 -17.16 -5.88 -4.83
C SER A 248 -15.89 -6.33 -5.56
N ILE A 249 -14.77 -6.46 -4.85
CA ILE A 249 -13.51 -7.03 -5.39
C ILE A 249 -13.60 -8.55 -5.43
N ALA A 250 -14.23 -9.17 -4.43
CA ALA A 250 -14.35 -10.62 -4.33
C ALA A 250 -15.21 -11.24 -5.46
N GLU A 251 -15.99 -10.43 -6.18
CA GLU A 251 -16.71 -10.81 -7.40
C GLU A 251 -15.78 -11.11 -8.59
N TRP A 252 -14.54 -10.60 -8.56
CA TRP A 252 -13.61 -10.70 -9.68
C TRP A 252 -12.91 -12.07 -9.78
N PRO A 253 -12.66 -12.59 -10.99
CA PRO A 253 -12.06 -13.90 -11.19
C PRO A 253 -10.52 -13.85 -11.19
N PHE A 254 -9.88 -13.46 -10.08
CA PHE A 254 -8.42 -13.51 -9.94
C PHE A 254 -7.92 -14.80 -9.26
N ASP A 255 -6.65 -15.15 -9.52
CA ASP A 255 -5.94 -16.27 -8.86
C ASP A 255 -4.55 -15.86 -8.32
N ARG A 256 -4.26 -14.56 -8.41
CA ARG A 256 -2.98 -13.96 -8.06
C ARG A 256 -3.22 -12.54 -7.55
N VAL A 257 -2.58 -12.20 -6.44
CA VAL A 257 -2.65 -10.88 -5.81
C VAL A 257 -1.26 -10.26 -5.79
N LEU A 258 -1.16 -9.00 -6.16
CA LEU A 258 0.03 -8.17 -5.99
C LEU A 258 -0.25 -7.12 -4.90
N THR A 259 0.72 -6.93 -4.02
CA THR A 259 0.72 -5.93 -2.94
C THR A 259 2.01 -5.12 -2.96
N ALA A 260 2.00 -3.95 -2.33
CA ALA A 260 3.18 -3.10 -2.21
C ALA A 260 4.15 -3.57 -1.12
N HIS A 261 3.65 -4.22 -0.07
CA HIS A 261 4.44 -4.59 1.10
C HIS A 261 4.57 -6.11 1.29
N PHE A 262 5.68 -6.53 1.90
CA PHE A 262 6.04 -7.93 2.14
C PHE A 262 6.04 -8.78 0.86
N ALA A 263 5.67 -10.05 0.93
CA ALA A 263 5.79 -10.97 -0.19
C ALA A 263 4.76 -10.69 -1.28
N SER A 264 5.21 -10.68 -2.55
CA SER A 264 4.40 -10.52 -3.75
C SER A 264 5.17 -11.11 -4.94
N PRO A 265 4.54 -11.79 -5.91
CA PRO A 265 3.11 -12.10 -6.02
C PRO A 265 2.64 -13.14 -4.99
N ILE A 266 1.35 -13.11 -4.67
CA ILE A 266 0.69 -14.06 -3.77
C ILE A 266 -0.29 -14.89 -4.58
N LYS A 267 -0.24 -16.21 -4.46
CA LYS A 267 -1.27 -17.10 -5.00
C LYS A 267 -2.45 -17.09 -4.05
N ALA A 268 -3.54 -16.44 -4.44
CA ALA A 268 -4.74 -16.31 -3.62
C ALA A 268 -5.98 -16.14 -4.49
N THR A 269 -7.07 -16.75 -4.03
CA THR A 269 -8.41 -16.68 -4.61
C THR A 269 -9.19 -15.48 -4.06
N PRO A 270 -10.33 -15.12 -4.66
CA PRO A 270 -11.19 -14.07 -4.14
C PRO A 270 -11.73 -14.37 -2.74
N ALA A 271 -11.98 -15.64 -2.43
CA ALA A 271 -12.40 -16.07 -1.09
C ALA A 271 -11.29 -15.90 -0.05
N GLU A 272 -10.03 -16.23 -0.38
CA GLU A 272 -8.88 -16.00 0.52
C GLU A 272 -8.61 -14.51 0.72
N PHE A 273 -8.76 -13.70 -0.33
CA PHE A 273 -8.70 -12.24 -0.23
C PHE A 273 -9.78 -11.70 0.70
N ALA A 274 -11.05 -12.06 0.50
CA ALA A 274 -12.14 -11.62 1.36
C ALA A 274 -11.97 -12.12 2.81
N GLY A 275 -11.46 -13.33 2.98
CA GLY A 275 -11.13 -13.91 4.29
C GLY A 275 -10.11 -13.11 5.09
N ALA A 276 -9.23 -12.35 4.43
CA ALA A 276 -8.31 -11.41 5.09
C ALA A 276 -9.03 -10.29 5.85
N PHE A 277 -10.32 -10.08 5.57
CA PHE A 277 -11.20 -9.06 6.15
C PHE A 277 -12.32 -9.64 7.03
N SER A 278 -12.30 -10.93 7.35
CA SER A 278 -13.40 -11.60 8.07
C SER A 278 -13.69 -11.02 9.46
N TYR A 279 -12.77 -10.26 10.05
CA TYR A 279 -12.99 -9.53 11.30
C TYR A 279 -14.05 -8.43 11.16
N LEU A 280 -14.38 -7.99 9.93
CA LEU A 280 -15.49 -7.07 9.68
C LEU A 280 -16.84 -7.73 9.95
N ASP A 281 -16.97 -9.05 9.87
CA ASP A 281 -18.25 -9.76 10.04
C ASP A 281 -18.70 -9.90 11.51
N GLY A 282 -17.85 -9.50 12.47
CA GLY A 282 -18.22 -9.34 13.89
C GLY A 282 -18.23 -7.87 14.31
N GLU A 283 -18.48 -7.62 15.60
CA GLU A 283 -18.17 -6.31 16.19
C GLU A 283 -16.65 -6.12 16.17
N LEU A 284 -16.20 -5.02 15.57
CA LEU A 284 -14.80 -4.61 15.69
C LEU A 284 -14.53 -4.35 17.18
N PRO A 285 -13.47 -4.93 17.77
CA PRO A 285 -13.11 -4.64 19.15
C PRO A 285 -12.85 -3.14 19.28
N ASP A 286 -13.36 -2.55 20.37
CA ASP A 286 -13.19 -1.13 20.67
C ASP A 286 -11.69 -0.75 20.67
N ILE A 287 -11.35 0.35 19.99
CA ILE A 287 -9.95 0.80 19.89
C ILE A 287 -9.58 1.40 21.26
N ARG A 288 -8.80 0.67 22.05
CA ARG A 288 -8.39 1.14 23.39
C ARG A 288 -7.40 2.31 23.27
N CYS A 289 -7.53 3.30 24.16
CA CYS A 289 -6.68 4.51 24.24
C CYS A 289 -5.16 4.25 24.22
N GLU A 290 -4.73 3.05 24.60
CA GLU A 290 -3.32 2.66 24.65
C GLU A 290 -2.66 2.57 23.25
N ASP A 291 -3.46 2.38 22.18
CA ASP A 291 -3.00 2.33 20.79
C ASP A 291 -2.73 3.72 20.17
N TRP A 292 -3.15 4.81 20.85
CA TRP A 292 -2.97 6.18 20.37
C TRP A 292 -1.62 6.80 20.73
N ARG A 293 -0.97 6.36 21.82
CA ARG A 293 0.31 6.92 22.29
C ARG A 293 1.43 6.91 21.25
N LEU A 294 1.42 5.98 20.30
CA LEU A 294 2.42 5.95 19.23
C LEU A 294 2.03 6.80 18.03
N LEU A 295 0.75 6.93 17.72
CA LEU A 295 0.31 7.88 16.69
C LEU A 295 0.63 9.31 17.13
N ASP A 296 0.44 9.61 18.41
CA ASP A 296 0.91 10.84 19.03
C ASP A 296 2.45 10.97 18.96
N GLY A 297 3.17 9.87 19.14
CA GLY A 297 4.63 9.82 19.00
C GLY A 297 5.14 10.00 17.57
N LEU A 298 4.43 9.49 16.57
CA LEU A 298 4.70 9.68 15.13
C LEU A 298 4.39 11.12 14.73
N ASN A 299 3.24 11.66 15.13
CA ASN A 299 2.91 13.07 14.95
C ASN A 299 3.98 13.97 15.56
N LYS A 300 4.40 13.68 16.80
CA LYS A 300 5.48 14.39 17.49
C LYS A 300 6.82 14.25 16.79
N LEU A 301 7.19 13.05 16.30
CA LEU A 301 8.42 12.84 15.54
C LEU A 301 8.44 13.69 14.25
N ILE A 302 7.29 13.77 13.57
CA ILE A 302 7.19 14.54 12.34
C ILE A 302 7.25 16.05 12.63
N GLU A 303 6.59 16.53 13.69
CA GLU A 303 6.70 17.91 14.19
C GLU A 303 8.13 18.27 14.61
N ASP A 304 8.74 17.46 15.49
CA ASP A 304 10.04 17.73 16.11
C ASP A 304 11.19 17.75 15.08
N ASN A 305 11.10 16.94 14.02
CA ASN A 305 12.12 16.89 12.98
C ASN A 305 11.81 17.77 11.77
N GLN A 306 10.74 18.58 11.84
CA GLN A 306 10.25 19.39 10.72
C GLN A 306 10.15 18.58 9.43
N LEU A 307 9.86 17.28 9.55
CA LEU A 307 9.83 16.35 8.42
C LEU A 307 8.64 16.62 7.50
N GLY A 308 7.86 17.67 7.80
CA GLY A 308 6.59 17.96 7.19
C GLY A 308 5.62 16.84 7.53
N ALA A 309 4.83 17.02 8.58
CA ALA A 309 3.60 16.24 8.68
C ALA A 309 2.63 16.82 7.66
N PRO A 310 1.72 16.00 7.12
CA PRO A 310 0.55 16.49 6.41
C PRO A 310 -0.09 17.73 7.01
#